data_AF-A0A5N1JEE0-F1
#
_entry.id   AF-A0A5N1JEE0-F1
#
_cell.length_a   1.000
_cell.length_b   1.000
_cell.length_c   1.000
_cell.angle_alpha   90.00
_cell.angle_beta   90.00
_cell.angle_gamma   90.00
#
_symmetry.space_group_name_H-M   'P 1'
#
loop_
_entity.id
_entity.type
_entity.pdbx_description
1 polymer ?
#
loop_
_entity_poly.entity_id
_entity_poly.type
_entity_poly.pdbx_seq_one_letter_code
_entity_poly.pdbx_strand_id
1 'polypeptide(L)'
;MPSLNPWLAGLALSLPNIATPSSTAAEGLYIAHADAVLGTSFDLKLVARSLGSAVQAETVIRAEIERLTGILSSYQTDSEFCRWLAAPVGEAVAVSADLLSVLAHFDRWHEKTGGALNAAAEHINQLWQQAEGSGVPPLQAARERVVAEVGQTHWLLDPTHQTATRLSRIPLRLHTFTKSYILDRAASAALALPDVTAVVLNSGGDLVIRGNWTEQVAVANPRADAENDRPVAQVAVQNRAVATSGDYRRGVRIGADWFSHLVDPRTGEPASHAISATVIHPDAVTAGALATAFNVLLPTESQQVAATLPGTEYLIMTQAGETITSPGWPELTGASGQSLPQPTRTARLLSLSSVKDKIWNADQELFISLELSPFEGRYHRPFVAIWVEDQNHQPVRNLALWYNKPRWLPELRAFHAQRSDVDRSSITSATRSPGTYTLRWDGRDNAGQYVKQGKYTICIEAAREHGTYQLIRQEMDFNGKPQQQNLNGNVEIAHAALDYRQTK
;
A
#
# COMPACT_ATOMS: atom_id res chain seq x y z
N MET A 1 -41.69 -37.39 79.87
CA MET A 1 -41.08 -37.88 78.61
C MET A 1 -40.97 -36.69 77.66
N PRO A 2 -39.81 -36.42 77.04
CA PRO A 2 -39.43 -35.08 76.58
C PRO A 2 -39.60 -34.86 75.06
N SER A 3 -39.91 -33.64 74.65
CA SER A 3 -39.68 -33.07 73.31
C SER A 3 -40.06 -31.58 73.33
N LEU A 4 -39.43 -30.61 72.67
CA LEU A 4 -38.22 -30.50 71.85
C LEU A 4 -37.88 -28.99 71.80
N ASN A 5 -36.60 -28.64 71.94
CA ASN A 5 -36.04 -27.30 71.71
C ASN A 5 -36.09 -26.91 70.22
N PRO A 6 -36.37 -25.65 69.86
CA PRO A 6 -35.79 -25.03 68.68
C PRO A 6 -34.50 -24.26 69.07
N TRP A 7 -33.72 -23.85 68.07
CA TRP A 7 -32.42 -23.13 68.14
C TRP A 7 -31.18 -24.02 68.05
N LEU A 8 -30.88 -24.45 66.82
CA LEU A 8 -29.53 -24.81 66.38
C LEU A 8 -28.95 -23.65 65.57
N ALA A 9 -27.79 -23.17 66.03
CA ALA A 9 -26.97 -22.16 65.39
C ALA A 9 -26.43 -22.67 64.04
N GLY A 10 -26.63 -21.87 62.99
CA GLY A 10 -25.99 -22.09 61.69
C GLY A 10 -24.54 -21.59 61.70
N LEU A 11 -23.60 -22.52 61.54
CA LEU A 11 -22.20 -22.25 61.22
C LEU A 11 -22.10 -21.62 59.82
N ALA A 12 -21.75 -20.34 59.76
CA ALA A 12 -21.35 -19.68 58.52
C ALA A 12 -19.90 -20.07 58.20
N LEU A 13 -19.71 -20.97 57.23
CA LEU A 13 -18.43 -21.24 56.60
C LEU A 13 -18.07 -20.06 55.69
N SER A 14 -17.13 -19.21 56.13
CA SER A 14 -16.50 -18.20 55.29
C SER A 14 -15.59 -18.89 54.26
N LEU A 15 -16.04 -19.00 53.02
CA LEU A 15 -15.18 -19.38 51.91
C LEU A 15 -14.21 -18.21 51.63
N PRO A 16 -12.90 -18.45 51.49
CA PRO A 16 -11.98 -17.43 51.06
C PRO A 16 -12.35 -16.99 49.65
N ASN A 17 -12.50 -15.68 49.46
CA ASN A 17 -12.72 -15.05 48.17
C ASN A 17 -11.48 -15.35 47.32
N ILE A 18 -11.56 -16.34 46.43
CA ILE A 18 -10.55 -16.55 45.40
C ILE A 18 -10.72 -15.37 44.44
N ALA A 19 -9.90 -14.35 44.64
CA ALA A 19 -9.73 -13.30 43.66
C ALA A 19 -9.23 -13.98 42.38
N THR A 20 -10.12 -14.12 41.40
CA THR A 20 -9.72 -14.42 40.04
C THR A 20 -8.77 -13.31 39.61
N PRO A 21 -7.53 -13.62 39.19
CA PRO A 21 -6.68 -12.59 38.63
C PRO A 21 -7.43 -12.05 37.42
N SER A 22 -7.82 -10.77 37.49
CA SER A 22 -8.26 -10.03 36.31
C SER A 22 -7.07 -9.98 35.36
N SER A 23 -7.00 -10.95 34.46
CA SER A 23 -6.17 -10.90 33.27
C SER A 23 -6.66 -9.69 32.47
N THR A 24 -6.10 -8.52 32.72
CA THR A 24 -6.04 -7.45 31.72
C THR A 24 -5.26 -8.04 30.56
N ALA A 25 -5.98 -8.64 29.60
CA ALA A 25 -5.37 -9.12 28.38
C ALA A 25 -4.66 -7.93 27.73
N ALA A 26 -3.34 -7.98 27.66
CA ALA A 26 -2.55 -6.91 27.04
C ALA A 26 -2.98 -6.80 25.58
N GLU A 27 -3.29 -5.58 25.13
CA GLU A 27 -3.59 -5.31 23.72
C GLU A 27 -2.40 -5.77 22.86
N GLY A 28 -2.70 -6.58 21.85
CA GLY A 28 -1.72 -7.12 20.92
C GLY A 28 -1.81 -6.43 19.55
N LEU A 29 -0.67 -6.24 18.90
CA LEU A 29 -0.58 -5.87 17.49
C LEU A 29 -0.62 -7.15 16.64
N TYR A 30 -1.62 -7.26 15.79
CA TYR A 30 -1.81 -8.34 14.82
C TYR A 30 -1.61 -7.79 13.41
N ILE A 31 -0.77 -8.43 12.61
CA ILE A 31 -0.42 -7.99 11.26
C ILE A 31 -0.78 -9.12 10.30
N ALA A 32 -1.46 -8.77 9.21
CA ALA A 32 -1.92 -9.64 8.14
C ALA A 32 -1.58 -9.06 6.76
N HIS A 33 -1.39 -9.93 5.77
CA HIS A 33 -1.08 -9.55 4.39
C HIS A 33 -1.94 -10.37 3.42
N ALA A 34 -2.39 -9.73 2.35
CA ALA A 34 -3.11 -10.33 1.23
C ALA A 34 -2.76 -9.62 -0.08
N ASP A 35 -3.07 -10.23 -1.20
CA ASP A 35 -2.93 -9.64 -2.53
C ASP A 35 -4.21 -9.81 -3.33
N ALA A 36 -4.28 -9.11 -4.46
CA ALA A 36 -5.46 -9.01 -5.33
C ALA A 36 -6.72 -8.46 -4.62
N VAL A 37 -6.55 -7.85 -3.44
CA VAL A 37 -7.60 -7.10 -2.77
C VAL A 37 -7.64 -5.71 -3.39
N LEU A 38 -8.79 -5.32 -3.96
CA LEU A 38 -8.93 -4.10 -4.75
C LEU A 38 -7.93 -4.01 -5.93
N GLY A 39 -7.52 -5.18 -6.45
CA GLY A 39 -6.60 -5.26 -7.58
C GLY A 39 -5.13 -4.93 -7.26
N THR A 40 -4.72 -5.02 -5.98
CA THR A 40 -3.34 -4.73 -5.53
C THR A 40 -2.99 -5.53 -4.25
N SER A 41 -1.78 -5.37 -3.73
CA SER A 41 -1.40 -5.80 -2.38
C SER A 41 -2.20 -5.09 -1.28
N PHE A 42 -2.39 -5.78 -0.16
CA PHE A 42 -3.14 -5.32 0.99
C PHE A 42 -2.48 -5.76 2.31
N ASP A 43 -2.00 -4.80 3.08
CA ASP A 43 -1.53 -5.03 4.46
C ASP A 43 -2.58 -4.55 5.46
N LEU A 44 -2.70 -5.30 6.54
CA LEU A 44 -3.59 -5.04 7.65
C LEU A 44 -2.80 -5.08 8.95
N LYS A 45 -2.93 -4.05 9.79
CA LYS A 45 -2.49 -4.07 11.18
C LYS A 45 -3.69 -3.77 12.09
N LEU A 46 -3.86 -4.55 13.14
CA LEU A 46 -4.94 -4.45 14.11
C LEU A 46 -4.35 -4.40 15.51
N VAL A 47 -4.75 -3.41 16.30
CA VAL A 47 -4.52 -3.41 17.75
C VAL A 47 -5.80 -3.89 18.40
N ALA A 48 -5.74 -5.05 19.06
CA ALA A 48 -6.92 -5.69 19.63
C ALA A 48 -6.59 -6.43 20.94
N ARG A 49 -7.61 -6.67 21.78
CA ARG A 49 -7.44 -7.35 23.08
C ARG A 49 -7.15 -8.84 22.98
N SER A 50 -7.48 -9.47 21.85
CA SER A 50 -7.26 -10.90 21.64
C SER A 50 -7.11 -11.24 20.16
N LEU A 51 -6.51 -12.41 19.88
CA LEU A 51 -6.44 -12.94 18.52
C LEU A 51 -7.85 -13.23 17.96
N GLY A 52 -8.80 -13.63 18.81
CA GLY A 52 -10.19 -13.84 18.39
C GLY A 52 -10.84 -12.55 17.90
N SER A 53 -10.67 -11.45 18.65
CA SER A 53 -11.16 -10.12 18.28
C SER A 53 -10.49 -9.62 17.00
N ALA A 54 -9.18 -9.86 16.82
CA ALA A 54 -8.47 -9.50 15.59
C ALA A 54 -8.97 -10.29 14.36
N VAL A 55 -9.24 -11.60 14.51
CA VAL A 55 -9.81 -12.42 13.43
C VAL A 55 -11.22 -11.98 13.06
N GLN A 56 -12.04 -11.60 14.06
CA GLN A 56 -13.37 -11.03 13.80
C GLN A 56 -13.27 -9.71 13.04
N ALA A 57 -12.36 -8.83 13.44
CA ALA A 57 -12.11 -7.56 12.76
C ALA A 57 -11.65 -7.76 11.31
N GLU A 58 -10.69 -8.66 11.07
CA GLU A 58 -10.27 -9.03 9.72
C GLU A 58 -11.46 -9.52 8.86
N THR A 59 -12.34 -10.35 9.43
CA THR A 59 -13.53 -10.86 8.73
C THR A 59 -14.48 -9.73 8.33
N VAL A 60 -14.74 -8.79 9.25
CA VAL A 60 -15.59 -7.61 9.00
C VAL A 60 -14.97 -6.70 7.93
N ILE A 61 -13.65 -6.48 7.98
CA ILE A 61 -12.92 -5.68 6.99
C ILE A 61 -13.07 -6.31 5.60
N ARG A 62 -12.82 -7.61 5.48
CA ARG A 62 -12.92 -8.33 4.20
C ARG A 62 -14.33 -8.29 3.65
N ALA A 63 -15.34 -8.54 4.49
CA ALA A 63 -16.74 -8.48 4.09
C ALA A 63 -17.14 -7.09 3.58
N GLU A 64 -16.69 -6.02 4.24
CA GLU A 64 -17.00 -4.66 3.80
C GLU A 64 -16.26 -4.28 2.51
N ILE A 65 -15.00 -4.69 2.35
CA ILE A 65 -14.26 -4.52 1.09
C ILE A 65 -14.96 -5.27 -0.05
N GLU A 66 -15.37 -6.52 0.16
CA GLU A 66 -16.07 -7.33 -0.84
C GLU A 66 -17.42 -6.70 -1.22
N ARG A 67 -18.23 -6.31 -0.23
CA ARG A 67 -19.50 -5.63 -0.43
C ARG A 67 -19.35 -4.37 -1.28
N LEU A 68 -18.41 -3.49 -0.92
CA LEU A 68 -18.19 -2.25 -1.66
C LEU A 68 -17.52 -2.48 -3.02
N THR A 69 -16.72 -3.53 -3.18
CA THR A 69 -16.17 -3.92 -4.49
C THR A 69 -17.31 -4.33 -5.43
N GLY A 70 -18.27 -5.13 -4.95
CA GLY A 70 -19.48 -5.49 -5.69
C GLY A 70 -20.41 -4.31 -6.02
N ILE A 71 -20.17 -3.13 -5.44
CA ILE A 71 -20.91 -1.90 -5.74
C ILE A 71 -20.09 -1.01 -6.70
N LEU A 72 -18.84 -0.74 -6.37
CA LEU A 72 -18.05 0.37 -6.94
C LEU A 72 -17.02 -0.07 -7.99
N SER A 73 -16.78 -1.38 -8.15
CA SER A 73 -15.81 -1.88 -9.11
C SER A 73 -16.25 -1.58 -10.54
N SER A 74 -15.36 -1.01 -11.36
CA SER A 74 -15.58 -0.86 -12.80
C SER A 74 -14.98 -2.00 -13.63
N TYR A 75 -14.44 -3.04 -12.97
CA TYR A 75 -13.91 -4.24 -13.61
C TYR A 75 -14.86 -5.44 -13.50
N GLN A 76 -15.62 -5.53 -12.40
CA GLN A 76 -16.62 -6.57 -12.22
C GLN A 76 -17.88 -6.20 -13.00
N THR A 77 -18.19 -6.95 -14.06
CA THR A 77 -19.32 -6.66 -14.96
C THR A 77 -20.67 -6.71 -14.24
N ASP A 78 -20.75 -7.50 -13.17
CA ASP A 78 -21.91 -7.64 -12.31
C ASP A 78 -21.92 -6.66 -11.14
N SER A 79 -20.96 -5.73 -11.02
CA SER A 79 -21.02 -4.70 -9.98
C SER A 79 -22.22 -3.77 -10.17
N GLU A 80 -22.68 -3.13 -9.10
CA GLU A 80 -23.76 -2.15 -9.20
C GLU A 80 -23.42 -1.00 -10.15
N PHE A 81 -22.20 -0.45 -10.08
CA PHE A 81 -21.74 0.59 -10.98
C PHE A 81 -21.75 0.15 -12.44
N CYS A 82 -21.28 -1.06 -12.76
CA CYS A 82 -21.30 -1.58 -14.13
C CYS A 82 -22.73 -1.82 -14.63
N ARG A 83 -23.63 -2.31 -13.78
CA ARG A 83 -25.06 -2.45 -14.13
C ARG A 83 -25.71 -1.09 -14.37
N TRP A 84 -25.40 -0.09 -13.55
CA TRP A 84 -25.86 1.29 -13.77
C TRP A 84 -25.30 1.88 -15.06
N LEU A 85 -24.03 1.64 -15.38
CA LEU A 85 -23.46 2.03 -16.68
C LEU A 85 -24.17 1.31 -17.84
N ALA A 86 -24.55 0.04 -17.69
CA ALA A 86 -25.25 -0.70 -18.74
C ALA A 86 -26.72 -0.28 -18.93
N ALA A 87 -27.30 0.47 -17.98
CA ALA A 87 -28.68 0.92 -18.05
C ALA A 87 -28.92 1.95 -19.18
N PRO A 88 -30.16 2.08 -19.69
CA PRO A 88 -30.48 3.08 -20.69
C PRO A 88 -30.16 4.50 -20.22
N VAL A 89 -29.59 5.30 -21.13
CA VAL A 89 -29.33 6.72 -20.88
C VAL A 89 -30.65 7.47 -20.76
N GLY A 90 -30.76 8.35 -19.77
CA GLY A 90 -31.94 9.17 -19.49
C GLY A 90 -32.94 8.54 -18.51
N GLU A 91 -32.71 7.30 -18.07
CA GLU A 91 -33.56 6.63 -17.08
C GLU A 91 -33.01 6.77 -15.66
N ALA A 92 -33.89 7.11 -14.71
CA ALA A 92 -33.56 7.12 -13.30
C ALA A 92 -33.50 5.70 -12.76
N VAL A 93 -32.32 5.27 -12.30
CA VAL A 93 -32.10 3.93 -11.77
C VAL A 93 -31.87 4.02 -10.27
N ALA A 94 -32.56 3.18 -9.50
CA ALA A 94 -32.32 3.05 -8.06
C ALA A 94 -30.89 2.56 -7.81
N VAL A 95 -30.16 3.25 -6.93
CA VAL A 95 -28.78 2.93 -6.58
C VAL A 95 -28.59 2.92 -5.06
N SER A 96 -27.59 2.19 -4.59
CA SER A 96 -27.19 2.16 -3.19
C SER A 96 -26.67 3.54 -2.75
N ALA A 97 -26.78 3.80 -1.45
CA ALA A 97 -26.24 5.00 -0.84
C ALA A 97 -24.73 5.15 -1.08
N ASP A 98 -23.99 4.05 -1.16
CA ASP A 98 -22.55 4.05 -1.42
C ASP A 98 -22.24 4.50 -2.86
N LEU A 99 -22.93 3.97 -3.86
CA LEU A 99 -22.74 4.41 -5.25
C LEU A 99 -23.15 5.89 -5.43
N LEU A 100 -24.31 6.28 -4.88
CA LEU A 100 -24.76 7.67 -4.90
C LEU A 100 -23.73 8.62 -4.25
N SER A 101 -23.18 8.22 -3.11
CA SER A 101 -22.17 9.01 -2.38
C SER A 101 -20.89 9.19 -3.21
N VAL A 102 -20.38 8.13 -3.83
CA VAL A 102 -19.17 8.19 -4.65
C VAL A 102 -19.38 9.06 -5.90
N LEU A 103 -20.52 8.94 -6.59
CA LEU A 103 -20.84 9.83 -7.72
C LEU A 103 -20.90 11.29 -7.27
N ALA A 104 -21.55 11.58 -6.13
CA ALA A 104 -21.60 12.93 -5.58
C ALA A 104 -20.20 13.45 -5.17
N HIS A 105 -19.30 12.57 -4.71
CA HIS A 105 -17.91 12.95 -4.47
C HIS A 105 -17.19 13.32 -5.77
N PHE A 106 -17.46 12.64 -6.89
CA PHE A 106 -16.90 13.02 -8.19
C PHE A 106 -17.38 14.39 -8.63
N ASP A 107 -18.67 14.72 -8.48
CA ASP A 107 -19.20 16.06 -8.77
C ASP A 107 -18.49 17.15 -7.96
N ARG A 108 -18.38 16.94 -6.64
CA ARG A 108 -17.70 17.89 -5.74
C ARG A 108 -16.23 18.08 -6.09
N TRP A 109 -15.51 16.99 -6.35
CA TRP A 109 -14.09 17.05 -6.66
C TRP A 109 -13.81 17.59 -8.05
N HIS A 110 -14.69 17.35 -9.01
CA HIS A 110 -14.64 17.97 -10.33
C HIS A 110 -14.71 19.50 -10.21
N GLU A 111 -15.70 20.02 -9.49
CA GLU A 111 -15.83 21.46 -9.24
C GLU A 111 -14.63 22.01 -8.46
N LYS A 112 -14.25 21.35 -7.36
CA LYS A 112 -13.20 21.83 -6.45
C LYS A 112 -11.80 21.86 -7.06
N THR A 113 -11.55 21.05 -8.08
CA THR A 113 -10.27 21.00 -8.80
C THR A 113 -10.30 21.69 -10.16
N GLY A 114 -11.40 22.38 -10.49
CA GLY A 114 -11.56 23.03 -11.79
C GLY A 114 -11.51 22.05 -12.97
N GLY A 115 -11.96 20.82 -12.76
CA GLY A 115 -12.01 19.76 -13.77
C GLY A 115 -10.78 18.86 -13.87
N ALA A 116 -9.73 19.07 -13.05
CA ALA A 116 -8.56 18.20 -13.04
C ALA A 116 -8.88 16.75 -12.60
N LEU A 117 -9.93 16.58 -11.79
CA LEU A 117 -10.55 15.27 -11.55
C LEU A 117 -11.85 15.15 -12.34
N ASN A 118 -11.97 14.07 -13.11
CA ASN A 118 -13.15 13.77 -13.89
C ASN A 118 -13.31 12.25 -14.06
N ALA A 119 -14.49 11.71 -13.77
CA ALA A 119 -14.76 10.28 -13.94
C ALA A 119 -14.70 9.83 -15.41
N ALA A 120 -14.88 10.75 -16.36
CA ALA A 120 -14.79 10.49 -17.79
C ALA A 120 -13.37 10.56 -18.36
N ALA A 121 -12.33 10.78 -17.53
CA ALA A 121 -10.93 10.79 -17.97
C ALA A 121 -10.49 9.51 -18.69
N GLU A 122 -11.18 8.40 -18.45
CA GLU A 122 -10.99 7.14 -19.19
C GLU A 122 -11.16 7.31 -20.71
N HIS A 123 -12.03 8.21 -21.15
CA HIS A 123 -12.22 8.45 -22.58
C HIS A 123 -10.95 9.02 -23.25
N ILE A 124 -10.21 9.85 -22.51
CA ILE A 124 -8.89 10.35 -22.94
C ILE A 124 -7.88 9.19 -22.91
N ASN A 125 -7.86 8.39 -21.85
CA ASN A 125 -6.95 7.23 -21.78
C ASN A 125 -7.12 6.28 -22.98
N GLN A 126 -8.36 6.01 -23.40
CA GLN A 126 -8.63 5.18 -24.57
C GLN A 126 -8.08 5.79 -25.87
N LEU A 127 -8.15 7.11 -26.03
CA LEU A 127 -7.54 7.82 -27.18
C LEU A 127 -6.01 7.62 -27.20
N TRP A 128 -5.35 7.73 -26.05
CA TRP A 128 -3.89 7.53 -25.95
C TRP A 128 -3.47 6.06 -26.11
N GLN A 129 -4.27 5.11 -25.60
CA GLN A 129 -4.05 3.67 -25.82
C GLN A 129 -4.18 3.29 -27.30
N GLN A 130 -5.13 3.88 -28.04
CA GLN A 130 -5.25 3.66 -29.48
C GLN A 130 -4.01 4.18 -30.23
N ALA A 131 -3.39 5.26 -29.75
CA ALA A 131 -2.18 5.84 -30.33
C ALA A 131 -0.91 4.99 -30.10
N GLU A 132 -0.89 4.13 -29.07
CA GLU A 132 0.19 3.14 -28.89
C GLU A 132 0.26 2.18 -30.07
N GLY A 133 -0.89 1.71 -30.55
CA GLY A 133 -0.95 0.81 -31.71
C GLY A 133 -0.50 1.45 -33.03
N SER A 134 -0.66 2.76 -33.19
CA SER A 134 -0.22 3.50 -34.38
C SER A 134 1.22 4.04 -34.26
N GLY A 135 1.76 4.12 -33.04
CA GLY A 135 3.07 4.72 -32.76
C GLY A 135 3.12 6.24 -32.94
N VAL A 136 1.98 6.91 -33.08
CA VAL A 136 1.88 8.36 -33.30
C VAL A 136 0.89 8.98 -32.31
N PRO A 137 1.27 10.04 -31.56
CA PRO A 137 0.37 10.69 -30.60
C PRO A 137 -0.93 11.19 -31.24
N PRO A 138 -2.05 11.23 -30.49
CA PRO A 138 -3.34 11.68 -31.02
C PRO A 138 -3.25 13.09 -31.59
N LEU A 139 -3.91 13.37 -32.72
CA LEU A 139 -3.98 14.72 -33.29
C LEU A 139 -4.71 15.69 -32.36
N GLN A 140 -4.33 16.97 -32.37
CA GLN A 140 -4.96 18.01 -31.54
C GLN A 140 -6.48 18.06 -31.71
N ALA A 141 -6.99 18.01 -32.95
CA ALA A 141 -8.44 18.02 -33.20
C ALA A 141 -9.17 16.81 -32.58
N ALA A 142 -8.52 15.65 -32.50
CA ALA A 142 -9.08 14.48 -31.83
C ALA A 142 -9.10 14.67 -30.31
N ARG A 143 -8.04 15.26 -29.74
CA ARG A 143 -7.97 15.60 -28.30
C ARG A 143 -9.04 16.62 -27.92
N GLU A 144 -9.17 17.72 -28.66
CA GLU A 144 -10.17 18.78 -28.40
C GLU A 144 -11.61 18.23 -28.42
N ARG A 145 -11.91 17.33 -29.36
CA ARG A 145 -13.21 16.65 -29.41
C ARG A 145 -13.44 15.82 -28.14
N VAL A 146 -12.49 14.98 -27.75
CA VAL A 146 -12.60 14.11 -26.57
C VAL A 146 -12.72 14.96 -25.29
N VAL A 147 -11.97 16.07 -25.18
CA VAL A 147 -12.08 17.02 -24.07
C VAL A 147 -13.49 17.61 -23.98
N ALA A 148 -14.07 18.01 -25.11
CA ALA A 148 -15.44 18.52 -25.14
C ALA A 148 -16.49 17.46 -24.74
N GLU A 149 -16.25 16.18 -25.05
CA GLU A 149 -17.10 15.06 -24.65
C GLU A 149 -16.95 14.72 -23.15
N VAL A 150 -15.73 14.79 -22.61
CA VAL A 150 -15.38 14.59 -21.19
C VAL A 150 -15.88 15.74 -20.29
N GLY A 151 -16.00 16.96 -20.82
CA GLY A 151 -16.49 18.13 -20.09
C GLY A 151 -18.01 18.18 -19.91
N GLN A 152 -18.76 17.19 -20.41
CA GLN A 152 -20.22 17.17 -20.31
C GLN A 152 -20.70 16.71 -18.94
N THR A 153 -21.96 17.02 -18.61
CA THR A 153 -22.61 16.40 -17.46
C THR A 153 -22.95 14.95 -17.77
N HIS A 154 -22.38 14.02 -17.01
CA HIS A 154 -22.50 12.59 -17.29
C HIS A 154 -23.62 11.88 -16.50
N TRP A 155 -24.09 12.46 -15.40
CA TRP A 155 -25.18 11.92 -14.59
C TRP A 155 -25.98 13.00 -13.85
N LEU A 156 -27.17 12.63 -13.38
CA LEU A 156 -27.95 13.40 -12.39
C LEU A 156 -28.19 12.51 -11.17
N LEU A 157 -28.08 13.08 -9.97
CA LEU A 157 -28.29 12.38 -8.71
C LEU A 157 -29.58 12.89 -8.05
N ASP A 158 -30.41 11.97 -7.57
CA ASP A 158 -31.55 12.27 -6.69
C ASP A 158 -31.36 11.57 -5.36
N PRO A 159 -30.82 12.28 -4.35
CA PRO A 159 -30.63 11.72 -3.01
C PRO A 159 -31.92 11.42 -2.25
N THR A 160 -33.03 12.08 -2.61
CA THR A 160 -34.32 11.89 -1.93
C THR A 160 -34.91 10.53 -2.29
N HIS A 161 -34.82 10.16 -3.56
CA HIS A 161 -35.31 8.86 -4.05
C HIS A 161 -34.21 7.80 -4.21
N GLN A 162 -32.96 8.14 -3.85
CA GLN A 162 -31.77 7.29 -4.03
C GLN A 162 -31.63 6.75 -5.46
N THR A 163 -31.74 7.64 -6.44
CA THR A 163 -31.58 7.30 -7.86
C THR A 163 -30.46 8.06 -8.52
N ALA A 164 -29.88 7.47 -9.56
CA ALA A 164 -28.92 8.10 -10.44
C ALA A 164 -29.34 7.91 -11.90
N THR A 165 -29.38 9.00 -12.67
CA THR A 165 -29.71 8.98 -14.10
C THR A 165 -28.43 9.17 -14.91
N ARG A 166 -28.08 8.21 -15.76
CA ARG A 166 -26.94 8.34 -16.68
C ARG A 166 -27.33 9.23 -17.87
N LEU A 167 -26.50 10.22 -18.21
CA LEU A 167 -26.79 11.19 -19.28
C LEU A 167 -25.95 11.02 -20.55
N SER A 168 -24.87 10.24 -20.50
CA SER A 168 -23.96 10.07 -21.63
C SER A 168 -23.48 8.63 -21.78
N ARG A 169 -23.03 8.26 -22.98
CA ARG A 169 -22.44 6.94 -23.25
C ARG A 169 -20.92 6.88 -23.08
N ILE A 170 -20.30 8.01 -22.71
CA ILE A 170 -18.86 8.11 -22.50
C ILE A 170 -18.43 7.11 -21.40
N PRO A 171 -17.26 6.45 -21.55
CA PRO A 171 -16.70 5.61 -20.52
C PRO A 171 -16.48 6.38 -19.22
N LEU A 172 -16.94 5.84 -18.10
CA LEU A 172 -16.73 6.41 -16.78
C LEU A 172 -15.97 5.42 -15.89
N ARG A 173 -15.04 5.93 -15.09
CA ARG A 173 -14.27 5.17 -14.10
C ARG A 173 -14.23 5.90 -12.77
N LEU A 174 -14.25 5.13 -11.68
CA LEU A 174 -14.30 5.68 -10.32
C LEU A 174 -12.97 5.51 -9.55
N HIS A 175 -11.85 5.17 -10.20
CA HIS A 175 -10.63 4.70 -9.51
C HIS A 175 -9.89 5.72 -8.64
N THR A 176 -10.12 7.03 -8.81
CA THR A 176 -9.38 8.13 -8.16
C THR A 176 -9.27 7.98 -6.64
N PHE A 177 -10.39 8.06 -5.92
CA PHE A 177 -10.44 8.00 -4.46
C PHE A 177 -11.29 6.83 -3.93
N THR A 178 -11.89 6.04 -4.82
CA THR A 178 -12.78 4.93 -4.44
C THR A 178 -12.07 3.90 -3.58
N LYS A 179 -10.78 3.62 -3.84
CA LYS A 179 -9.99 2.75 -2.97
C LYS A 179 -9.92 3.31 -1.55
N SER A 180 -9.60 4.60 -1.40
CA SER A 180 -9.57 5.27 -0.10
C SER A 180 -10.93 5.28 0.60
N TYR A 181 -12.02 5.46 -0.15
CA TYR A 181 -13.40 5.34 0.37
C TYR A 181 -13.64 3.94 0.96
N ILE A 182 -13.31 2.88 0.20
CA ILE A 182 -13.52 1.49 0.63
C ILE A 182 -12.71 1.17 1.89
N LEU A 183 -11.43 1.57 1.92
CA LEU A 183 -10.57 1.35 3.09
C LEU A 183 -11.10 2.07 4.33
N ASP A 184 -11.59 3.29 4.20
CA ASP A 184 -12.12 4.06 5.33
C ASP A 184 -13.39 3.44 5.92
N ARG A 185 -14.30 2.96 5.05
CA ARG A 185 -15.50 2.22 5.47
C ARG A 185 -15.15 0.91 6.15
N ALA A 186 -14.18 0.16 5.62
CA ALA A 186 -13.73 -1.10 6.21
C ALA A 186 -13.03 -0.89 7.57
N ALA A 187 -12.18 0.14 7.69
CA ALA A 187 -11.55 0.50 8.95
C ALA A 187 -12.58 0.94 10.01
N SER A 188 -13.59 1.70 9.60
CA SER A 188 -14.70 2.12 10.47
C SER A 188 -15.52 0.93 10.95
N ALA A 189 -15.81 -0.04 10.07
CA ALA A 189 -16.54 -1.26 10.42
C ALA A 189 -15.77 -2.11 11.45
N ALA A 190 -14.45 -2.19 11.34
CA ALA A 190 -13.61 -2.89 12.32
C ALA A 190 -13.56 -2.18 13.67
N LEU A 191 -13.43 -0.85 13.68
CA LEU A 191 -13.39 -0.05 14.91
C LEU A 191 -14.72 0.00 15.65
N ALA A 192 -15.83 -0.37 15.01
CA ALA A 192 -17.10 -0.57 15.69
C ALA A 192 -17.10 -1.79 16.63
N LEU A 193 -16.10 -2.68 16.53
CA LEU A 193 -15.93 -3.81 17.45
C LEU A 193 -15.29 -3.34 18.76
N PRO A 194 -15.83 -3.71 19.94
CA PRO A 194 -15.43 -3.15 21.24
C PRO A 194 -13.99 -3.50 21.67
N ASP A 195 -13.40 -4.54 21.07
CA ASP A 195 -12.07 -5.04 21.43
C ASP A 195 -10.99 -4.66 20.40
N VAL A 196 -11.30 -3.78 19.44
CA VAL A 196 -10.36 -3.23 18.45
C VAL A 196 -10.12 -1.76 18.76
N THR A 197 -8.87 -1.40 19.06
CA THR A 197 -8.50 -0.04 19.46
C THR A 197 -7.77 0.74 18.36
N ALA A 198 -7.21 0.05 17.37
CA ALA A 198 -6.66 0.68 16.18
C ALA A 198 -6.63 -0.25 14.96
N VAL A 199 -6.65 0.36 13.78
CA VAL A 199 -6.63 -0.30 12.48
C VAL A 199 -5.72 0.49 11.53
N VAL A 200 -4.82 -0.21 10.85
CA VAL A 200 -4.04 0.29 9.72
C VAL A 200 -4.35 -0.60 8.52
N LEU A 201 -4.95 -0.02 7.49
CA LEU A 201 -5.12 -0.69 6.20
C LEU A 201 -4.16 -0.04 5.21
N ASN A 202 -3.43 -0.83 4.43
CA ASN A 202 -2.59 -0.35 3.33
C ASN A 202 -2.96 -1.11 2.07
N SER A 203 -3.45 -0.45 1.03
CA SER A 203 -3.74 -1.08 -0.26
C SER A 203 -2.94 -0.45 -1.38
N GLY A 204 -1.91 -1.17 -1.85
CA GLY A 204 -1.02 -0.70 -2.90
C GLY A 204 -0.34 0.64 -2.60
N GLY A 205 -0.08 0.95 -1.33
CA GLY A 205 0.54 2.19 -0.90
C GLY A 205 -0.43 3.29 -0.45
N ASP A 206 -1.75 3.09 -0.54
CA ASP A 206 -2.72 4.00 0.10
C ASP A 206 -3.12 3.46 1.47
N LEU A 207 -2.94 4.26 2.50
CA LEU A 207 -3.16 3.90 3.88
C LEU A 207 -4.37 4.59 4.50
N VAL A 208 -5.08 3.86 5.35
CA VAL A 208 -6.04 4.39 6.31
C VAL A 208 -5.59 3.97 7.69
N ILE A 209 -5.27 4.95 8.54
CA ILE A 209 -4.85 4.74 9.93
C ILE A 209 -5.92 5.34 10.83
N ARG A 210 -6.47 4.51 11.73
CA ARG A 210 -7.55 4.91 12.65
C ARG A 210 -7.34 4.31 14.03
N GLY A 211 -7.85 5.00 15.05
CA GLY A 211 -7.76 4.59 16.45
C GLY A 211 -6.47 5.03 17.14
N ASN A 212 -6.14 4.38 18.25
CA ASN A 212 -5.03 4.76 19.12
C ASN A 212 -3.69 4.15 18.66
N TRP A 213 -3.29 4.45 17.43
CA TRP A 213 -2.02 3.98 16.86
C TRP A 213 -1.36 5.07 16.02
N THR A 214 -0.05 5.24 16.22
CA THR A 214 0.79 6.09 15.37
C THR A 214 1.62 5.17 14.48
N GLU A 215 1.36 5.22 13.19
CA GLU A 215 2.06 4.43 12.18
C GLU A 215 3.25 5.21 11.62
N GLN A 216 4.39 4.55 11.45
CA GLN A 216 5.53 5.12 10.75
C GLN A 216 5.40 4.78 9.27
N VAL A 217 5.19 5.82 8.45
CA VAL A 217 4.97 5.68 7.01
C VAL A 217 6.18 6.18 6.25
N ALA A 218 6.80 5.29 5.49
CA ALA A 218 7.87 5.61 4.55
C ALA A 218 7.28 6.01 3.19
N VAL A 219 7.59 7.21 2.71
CA VAL A 219 7.21 7.70 1.39
C VAL A 219 8.24 7.23 0.37
N ALA A 220 7.84 6.29 -0.49
CA ALA A 220 8.72 5.70 -1.49
C ALA A 220 9.27 6.76 -2.46
N ASN A 221 10.51 6.58 -2.88
CA ASN A 221 11.07 7.37 -3.98
C ASN A 221 10.51 6.88 -5.31
N PRO A 222 9.82 7.70 -6.11
CA PRO A 222 9.30 7.28 -7.40
C PRO A 222 10.39 6.99 -8.44
N ARG A 223 11.61 7.52 -8.23
CA ARG A 223 12.81 7.21 -9.02
C ARG A 223 13.64 6.06 -8.45
N ALA A 224 13.15 5.42 -7.38
CA ALA A 224 13.80 4.20 -6.89
C ALA A 224 13.58 3.04 -7.85
N ASP A 225 14.64 2.29 -8.10
CA ASP A 225 14.60 1.09 -8.94
C ASP A 225 14.11 -0.14 -8.14
N ALA A 226 13.99 -0.05 -6.81
CA ALA A 226 13.49 -1.13 -5.96
C ALA A 226 12.61 -0.69 -4.78
N GLU A 227 11.85 -1.65 -4.26
CA GLU A 227 10.81 -1.42 -3.24
C GLU A 227 11.33 -1.07 -1.85
N ASN A 228 12.57 -1.45 -1.54
CA ASN A 228 13.24 -1.19 -0.27
C ASN A 228 14.32 -0.09 -0.38
N ASP A 229 14.28 0.70 -1.44
CA ASP A 229 15.13 1.89 -1.57
C ASP A 229 14.85 2.92 -0.49
N ARG A 230 15.83 3.79 -0.26
CA ARG A 230 15.73 4.81 0.76
C ARG A 230 14.51 5.70 0.46
N PRO A 231 13.54 5.81 1.40
CA PRO A 231 12.37 6.64 1.17
C PRO A 231 12.76 8.11 1.09
N VAL A 232 11.95 8.89 0.38
CA VAL A 232 12.10 10.35 0.25
C VAL A 232 11.80 11.04 1.58
N ALA A 233 10.88 10.46 2.34
CA ALA A 233 10.51 10.92 3.67
C ALA A 233 10.03 9.76 4.55
N GLN A 234 10.14 9.91 5.86
CA GLN A 234 9.43 9.10 6.84
C GLN A 234 8.57 10.03 7.69
N VAL A 235 7.31 9.65 7.89
CA VAL A 235 6.31 10.47 8.59
C VAL A 235 5.55 9.64 9.61
N ALA A 236 5.33 10.22 10.80
CA ALA A 236 4.48 9.61 11.83
C ALA A 236 3.02 10.04 11.62
N VAL A 237 2.12 9.08 11.42
CA VAL A 237 0.72 9.34 11.07
C VAL A 237 -0.23 8.64 12.03
N GLN A 238 -1.17 9.39 12.59
CA GLN A 238 -2.24 8.92 13.47
C GLN A 238 -3.57 9.50 13.02
N ASN A 239 -4.63 8.69 13.07
CA ASN A 239 -6.02 9.06 12.74
C ASN A 239 -6.19 9.81 11.41
N ARG A 240 -5.41 9.43 10.39
CA ARG A 240 -5.39 10.06 9.07
C ARG A 240 -5.20 9.01 7.98
N ALA A 241 -5.59 9.35 6.76
CA ALA A 241 -5.28 8.58 5.58
C ALA A 241 -4.04 9.15 4.89
N VAL A 242 -3.34 8.30 4.16
CA VAL A 242 -2.20 8.65 3.30
C VAL A 242 -2.49 8.08 1.92
N ALA A 243 -2.43 8.87 0.86
CA ALA A 243 -2.58 8.37 -0.50
C ALA A 243 -1.44 8.86 -1.37
N THR A 244 -0.96 8.01 -2.27
CA THR A 244 0.11 8.36 -3.20
C THR A 244 -0.27 8.00 -4.63
N SER A 245 -0.21 8.98 -5.52
CA SER A 245 -0.36 8.79 -6.96
C SER A 245 0.91 9.21 -7.69
N GLY A 246 1.17 8.63 -8.86
CA GLY A 246 2.33 8.97 -9.68
C GLY A 246 2.23 8.44 -11.10
N ASP A 247 3.06 8.98 -11.98
CA ASP A 247 3.05 8.76 -13.44
C ASP A 247 3.93 7.58 -13.90
N TYR A 248 4.77 7.07 -13.00
CA TYR A 248 5.90 6.17 -13.30
C TYR A 248 5.55 4.67 -13.30
N ARG A 249 4.31 4.29 -12.93
CA ARG A 249 3.92 2.86 -12.80
C ARG A 249 3.04 2.33 -13.92
N ARG A 250 2.29 3.19 -14.62
CA ARG A 250 1.34 2.80 -15.68
C ARG A 250 1.29 3.88 -16.76
N GLY A 251 1.15 3.49 -18.02
CA GLY A 251 1.21 4.39 -19.15
C GLY A 251 1.24 3.64 -20.48
N VAL A 252 1.48 4.38 -21.55
CA VAL A 252 1.60 3.87 -22.92
C VAL A 252 2.90 4.32 -23.56
N ARG A 253 3.47 3.51 -24.44
CA ARG A 253 4.69 3.86 -25.17
C ARG A 253 4.38 4.16 -26.62
N ILE A 254 4.53 5.42 -27.02
CA ILE A 254 4.24 5.87 -28.38
C ILE A 254 5.56 6.30 -29.03
N GLY A 255 6.08 5.47 -29.93
CA GLY A 255 7.43 5.65 -30.45
C GLY A 255 8.49 5.45 -29.37
N ALA A 256 9.37 6.44 -29.18
CA ALA A 256 10.42 6.40 -28.16
C ALA A 256 9.92 6.85 -26.77
N ASP A 257 8.82 7.60 -26.74
CA ASP A 257 8.36 8.37 -25.58
C ASP A 257 7.35 7.58 -24.74
N TRP A 258 7.40 7.83 -23.42
CA TRP A 258 6.48 7.26 -22.43
C TRP A 258 5.44 8.30 -22.01
N PHE A 259 4.18 7.92 -22.01
CA PHE A 259 3.06 8.77 -21.60
C PHE A 259 2.34 8.16 -20.40
N SER A 260 2.10 8.98 -19.38
CA SER A 260 1.41 8.59 -18.16
C SER A 260 -0.03 8.12 -18.42
N HIS A 261 -0.52 7.19 -17.60
CA HIS A 261 -1.95 6.86 -17.50
C HIS A 261 -2.78 7.92 -16.77
N LEU A 262 -2.13 8.87 -16.09
CA LEU A 262 -2.78 10.06 -15.55
C LEU A 262 -2.86 11.09 -16.68
N VAL A 263 -4.03 11.67 -16.88
CA VAL A 263 -4.31 12.63 -17.95
C VAL A 263 -4.99 13.86 -17.36
N ASP A 264 -4.79 15.02 -17.98
CA ASP A 264 -5.51 16.23 -17.66
C ASP A 264 -6.82 16.29 -18.47
N PRO A 265 -7.99 16.15 -17.83
CA PRO A 265 -9.28 16.18 -18.52
C PRO A 265 -9.58 17.50 -19.23
N ARG A 266 -8.89 18.58 -18.84
CA ARG A 266 -9.08 19.94 -19.38
C ARG A 266 -8.37 20.13 -20.71
N THR A 267 -7.28 19.39 -20.95
CA THR A 267 -6.42 19.54 -22.13
C THR A 267 -6.40 18.29 -23.01
N GLY A 268 -6.71 17.12 -22.46
CA GLY A 268 -6.59 15.83 -23.13
C GLY A 268 -5.16 15.32 -23.20
N GLU A 269 -4.21 15.97 -22.52
CA GLU A 269 -2.80 15.59 -22.48
C GLU A 269 -2.49 14.70 -21.26
N PRO A 270 -1.51 13.79 -21.35
CA PRO A 270 -0.96 13.08 -20.20
C PRO A 270 -0.35 14.05 -19.19
N ALA A 271 -0.61 13.79 -17.91
CA ALA A 271 -0.10 14.59 -16.82
C ALA A 271 1.43 14.54 -16.80
N SER A 272 2.07 15.71 -16.65
CA SER A 272 3.52 15.87 -16.78
C SER A 272 4.13 16.88 -15.79
N HIS A 273 3.39 17.31 -14.77
CA HIS A 273 3.87 18.32 -13.82
C HIS A 273 4.55 17.72 -12.58
N ALA A 274 4.14 16.53 -12.15
CA ALA A 274 4.71 15.80 -11.03
C ALA A 274 4.98 14.35 -11.40
N ILE A 275 6.01 13.78 -10.78
CA ILE A 275 6.31 12.33 -10.84
C ILE A 275 5.43 11.60 -9.83
N SER A 276 5.27 12.19 -8.65
CA SER A 276 4.43 11.65 -7.59
C SER A 276 3.89 12.74 -6.70
N ALA A 277 2.72 12.49 -6.12
CA ALA A 277 2.16 13.30 -5.04
C ALA A 277 1.66 12.36 -3.94
N THR A 278 2.13 12.61 -2.72
CA THR A 278 1.65 11.97 -1.49
C THR A 278 0.85 12.99 -0.70
N VAL A 279 -0.36 12.62 -0.29
CA VAL A 279 -1.25 13.47 0.51
C VAL A 279 -1.66 12.76 1.78
N ILE A 280 -1.62 13.47 2.89
CA ILE A 280 -2.05 13.02 4.22
C ILE A 280 -3.21 13.90 4.66
N HIS A 281 -4.34 13.29 5.01
CA HIS A 281 -5.54 14.03 5.40
C HIS A 281 -6.44 13.19 6.34
N PRO A 282 -7.21 13.79 7.26
CA PRO A 282 -8.15 13.05 8.12
C PRO A 282 -9.19 12.26 7.32
N ASP A 283 -9.82 12.91 6.33
CA ASP A 283 -10.75 12.27 5.39
C ASP A 283 -10.00 11.53 4.28
N ALA A 284 -10.29 10.24 4.12
CA ALA A 284 -9.60 9.35 3.19
C ALA A 284 -9.93 9.65 1.73
N VAL A 285 -11.17 10.04 1.44
CA VAL A 285 -11.59 10.45 0.09
C VAL A 285 -10.80 11.66 -0.37
N THR A 286 -10.61 12.63 0.52
CA THR A 286 -9.80 13.84 0.26
C THR A 286 -8.35 13.49 0.00
N ALA A 287 -7.74 12.62 0.81
CA ALA A 287 -6.37 12.17 0.56
C ALA A 287 -6.22 11.54 -0.84
N GLY A 288 -7.09 10.58 -1.19
CA GLY A 288 -7.05 9.92 -2.50
C GLY A 288 -7.32 10.87 -3.68
N ALA A 289 -8.29 11.78 -3.52
CA ALA A 289 -8.63 12.76 -4.55
C ALA A 289 -7.46 13.71 -4.82
N LEU A 290 -6.91 14.32 -3.77
CA LEU A 290 -5.80 15.25 -3.91
C LEU A 290 -4.52 14.58 -4.41
N ALA A 291 -4.24 13.33 -4.01
CA ALA A 291 -3.08 12.62 -4.54
C ALA A 291 -3.14 12.52 -6.08
N THR A 292 -4.29 12.18 -6.64
CA THR A 292 -4.47 12.16 -8.10
C THR A 292 -4.45 13.58 -8.68
N ALA A 293 -5.20 14.52 -8.08
CA ALA A 293 -5.31 15.89 -8.59
C ALA A 293 -3.96 16.61 -8.63
N PHE A 294 -3.08 16.41 -7.65
CA PHE A 294 -1.76 17.05 -7.59
C PHE A 294 -0.75 16.50 -8.58
N ASN A 295 -1.03 15.36 -9.22
CA ASN A 295 -0.27 14.91 -10.38
C ASN A 295 -0.73 15.62 -11.67
N VAL A 296 -1.99 16.07 -11.73
CA VAL A 296 -2.60 16.71 -12.89
C VAL A 296 -2.45 18.24 -12.87
N LEU A 297 -2.67 18.84 -11.70
CA LEU A 297 -2.60 20.28 -11.49
C LEU A 297 -1.16 20.78 -11.55
N LEU A 298 -0.99 22.06 -11.87
CA LEU A 298 0.26 22.76 -11.61
C LEU A 298 0.54 22.76 -10.09
N PRO A 299 1.81 22.82 -9.66
CA PRO A 299 2.14 22.89 -8.24
C PRO A 299 1.45 24.07 -7.52
N THR A 300 1.34 25.22 -8.17
CA THR A 300 0.68 26.41 -7.62
C THR A 300 -0.83 26.22 -7.46
N GLU A 301 -1.49 25.59 -8.44
CA GLU A 301 -2.92 25.22 -8.34
C GLU A 301 -3.12 24.20 -7.20
N SER A 302 -2.23 23.22 -7.08
CA SER A 302 -2.26 22.21 -6.02
C SER A 302 -2.18 22.85 -4.62
N GLN A 303 -1.27 23.82 -4.43
CA GLN A 303 -1.14 24.59 -3.19
C GLN A 303 -2.40 25.39 -2.87
N GLN A 304 -3.03 26.01 -3.87
CA GLN A 304 -4.27 26.76 -3.69
C GLN A 304 -5.43 25.84 -3.26
N VAL A 305 -5.59 24.68 -3.91
CA VAL A 305 -6.61 23.70 -3.53
C VAL A 305 -6.35 23.18 -2.11
N ALA A 306 -5.10 22.85 -1.77
CA ALA A 306 -4.73 22.40 -0.43
C ALA A 306 -5.06 23.43 0.67
N ALA A 307 -4.81 24.72 0.41
CA ALA A 307 -5.07 25.79 1.37
C ALA A 307 -6.55 25.94 1.76
N THR A 308 -7.47 25.47 0.90
CA THR A 308 -8.91 25.45 1.20
C THR A 308 -9.36 24.26 2.06
N LEU A 309 -8.44 23.34 2.40
CA LEU A 309 -8.72 22.09 3.09
C LEU A 309 -7.83 21.95 4.34
N PRO A 310 -8.33 22.40 5.50
CA PRO A 310 -7.61 22.28 6.76
C PRO A 310 -7.20 20.84 7.06
N GLY A 311 -5.96 20.63 7.51
CA GLY A 311 -5.43 19.30 7.82
C GLY A 311 -4.87 18.54 6.62
N THR A 312 -4.80 19.16 5.45
CA THR A 312 -4.09 18.63 4.28
C THR A 312 -2.60 18.84 4.42
N GLU A 313 -1.85 17.75 4.53
CA GLU A 313 -0.40 17.75 4.37
C GLU A 313 -0.03 17.03 3.06
N TYR A 314 1.02 17.48 2.38
CA TYR A 314 1.43 16.89 1.11
C TYR A 314 2.93 16.96 0.86
N LEU A 315 3.41 16.05 0.02
CA LEU A 315 4.72 16.06 -0.62
C LEU A 315 4.50 15.79 -2.11
N ILE A 316 4.83 16.77 -2.94
CA ILE A 316 4.81 16.67 -4.41
C ILE A 316 6.25 16.60 -4.88
N MET A 317 6.57 15.60 -5.70
CA MET A 317 7.84 15.52 -6.40
C MET A 317 7.65 15.96 -7.85
N THR A 318 8.29 17.05 -8.23
CA THR A 318 8.23 17.58 -9.59
C THR A 318 9.02 16.71 -10.57
N GLN A 319 8.80 16.89 -11.87
CA GLN A 319 9.61 16.23 -12.91
C GLN A 319 11.11 16.56 -12.83
N ALA A 320 11.48 17.71 -12.27
CA ALA A 320 12.88 18.05 -12.01
C ALA A 320 13.49 17.25 -10.85
N GLY A 321 12.67 16.59 -10.03
CA GLY A 321 13.08 15.89 -8.81
C GLY A 321 13.09 16.78 -7.56
N GLU A 322 12.60 18.02 -7.68
CA GLU A 322 12.41 18.90 -6.53
C GLU A 322 11.18 18.48 -5.72
N THR A 323 11.28 18.57 -4.40
CA THR A 323 10.18 18.27 -3.49
C THR A 323 9.51 19.55 -3.01
N ILE A 324 8.19 19.59 -3.11
CA ILE A 324 7.34 20.68 -2.61
C ILE A 324 6.47 20.09 -1.50
N THR A 325 6.58 20.62 -0.29
CA THR A 325 5.82 20.13 0.87
C THR A 325 4.89 21.20 1.43
N SER A 326 3.82 20.75 2.08
CA SER A 326 2.98 21.62 2.92
C SER A 326 3.75 22.17 4.13
N PRO A 327 3.29 23.29 4.72
CA PRO A 327 3.93 23.86 5.91
C PRO A 327 3.99 22.95 7.14
N GLY A 328 3.01 22.04 7.33
CA GLY A 328 2.97 21.12 8.47
C GLY A 328 3.72 19.80 8.24
N TRP A 329 4.21 19.54 7.01
CA TRP A 329 4.97 18.33 6.70
C TRP A 329 6.20 18.11 7.60
N PRO A 330 7.01 19.14 7.93
CA PRO A 330 8.17 18.98 8.81
C PRO A 330 7.83 18.49 10.22
N GLU A 331 6.62 18.74 10.71
CA GLU A 331 6.20 18.24 12.03
C GLU A 331 5.97 16.72 12.00
N LEU A 332 5.45 16.20 10.88
CA LEU A 332 5.25 14.77 10.67
C LEU A 332 6.57 14.00 10.57
N THR A 333 7.58 14.62 9.96
CA THR A 333 8.93 14.05 9.89
C THR A 333 9.68 14.22 11.22
N GLY A 334 9.51 15.32 11.94
CA GLY A 334 10.11 15.52 13.27
C GLY A 334 9.56 14.55 14.32
N ALA A 335 8.27 14.22 14.25
CA ALA A 335 7.62 13.22 15.08
C ALA A 335 8.05 11.76 14.78
N SER A 336 8.70 11.53 13.62
CA SER A 336 9.37 10.25 13.33
C SER A 336 10.67 10.06 14.13
N GLY A 337 11.10 11.10 14.87
CA GLY A 337 12.30 11.13 15.71
C GLY A 337 12.24 10.29 16.99
N GLN A 338 11.95 8.99 16.88
CA GLN A 338 12.77 8.01 17.58
C GLN A 338 13.71 7.43 16.53
N SER A 339 14.87 8.08 16.40
CA SER A 339 15.99 7.52 15.66
C SER A 339 16.16 6.05 16.07
N LEU A 340 16.25 5.14 15.09
CA LEU A 340 17.06 3.93 15.26
C LEU A 340 18.33 4.35 16.01
N PRO A 341 18.76 3.62 17.05
CA PRO A 341 19.89 4.02 17.86
C PRO A 341 21.04 4.41 16.93
N GLN A 342 21.41 5.69 16.93
CA GLN A 342 22.65 6.09 16.29
C GLN A 342 23.73 5.23 16.96
N PRO A 343 24.55 4.48 16.21
CA PRO A 343 25.63 3.74 16.82
C PRO A 343 26.50 4.76 17.53
N THR A 344 26.44 4.72 18.86
CA THR A 344 27.27 5.52 19.75
C THR A 344 28.71 5.36 19.28
N ARG A 345 29.31 6.45 18.80
CA ARG A 345 30.72 6.53 18.42
C ARG A 345 31.58 6.17 19.63
N THR A 346 31.92 4.90 19.81
CA THR A 346 33.07 4.48 20.62
C THR A 346 33.37 3.00 20.38
N ALA A 347 34.15 2.73 19.33
CA ALA A 347 35.16 1.68 19.35
C ALA A 347 36.14 1.94 18.19
N ARG A 348 37.33 2.44 18.51
CA ARG A 348 38.46 2.38 17.58
C ARG A 348 38.79 0.90 17.38
N LEU A 349 38.53 0.35 16.21
CA LEU A 349 39.13 -0.93 15.84
C LEU A 349 40.56 -0.66 15.40
N LEU A 350 41.51 -1.16 16.19
CA LEU A 350 42.91 -1.29 15.79
C LEU A 350 42.96 -2.17 14.54
N SER A 351 43.48 -1.58 13.47
CA SER A 351 43.88 -2.25 12.24
C SER A 351 44.86 -3.38 12.54
N LEU A 352 44.48 -4.61 12.23
CA LEU A 352 45.40 -5.72 11.97
C LEU A 352 44.75 -6.71 10.99
N SER A 353 44.95 -6.49 9.69
CA SER A 353 45.26 -7.55 8.70
C SER A 353 45.34 -6.98 7.29
N SER A 354 46.43 -7.31 6.63
CA SER A 354 46.84 -6.88 5.29
C SER A 354 46.43 -7.90 4.24
N VAL A 355 45.34 -7.65 3.49
CA VAL A 355 45.11 -8.08 2.09
C VAL A 355 44.16 -7.03 1.46
N LYS A 356 44.30 -6.76 0.15
CA LYS A 356 43.44 -5.88 -0.66
C LYS A 356 41.98 -6.39 -0.72
N ASP A 357 41.25 -6.32 0.37
CA ASP A 357 39.82 -6.65 0.37
C ASP A 357 39.06 -5.46 -0.22
N LYS A 358 38.55 -5.61 -1.45
CA LYS A 358 37.65 -4.62 -2.04
C LYS A 358 36.33 -4.64 -1.28
N ILE A 359 35.88 -3.47 -0.84
CA ILE A 359 34.60 -3.29 -0.13
C ILE A 359 33.55 -2.88 -1.17
N TRP A 360 32.28 -3.25 -0.95
CA TRP A 360 31.18 -2.69 -1.75
C TRP A 360 31.16 -1.17 -1.69
N ASN A 361 30.68 -0.54 -2.76
CA ASN A 361 30.54 0.91 -2.83
C ASN A 361 29.12 1.30 -3.29
N ALA A 362 28.86 2.60 -3.32
CA ALA A 362 27.53 3.15 -3.66
C ALA A 362 27.11 2.90 -5.12
N ASP A 363 28.05 2.51 -5.98
CA ASP A 363 27.82 2.29 -7.40
C ASP A 363 27.43 0.84 -7.69
N GLN A 364 27.34 -0.02 -6.66
CA GLN A 364 27.10 -1.46 -6.78
C GLN A 364 25.75 -1.82 -6.17
N GLU A 365 24.89 -2.46 -6.96
CA GLU A 365 23.52 -2.76 -6.56
C GLU A 365 23.08 -4.12 -7.09
N LEU A 366 22.36 -4.89 -6.27
CA LEU A 366 21.71 -6.12 -6.70
C LEU A 366 20.21 -5.93 -6.68
N PHE A 367 19.54 -6.14 -7.82
CA PHE A 367 18.09 -6.24 -7.91
C PHE A 367 17.65 -7.70 -7.83
N ILE A 368 16.59 -7.96 -7.08
CA ILE A 368 15.97 -9.26 -6.86
C ILE A 368 14.52 -9.13 -7.29
N SER A 369 14.22 -9.57 -8.51
CA SER A 369 12.85 -9.61 -9.02
C SER A 369 12.21 -10.93 -8.63
N LEU A 370 10.96 -10.88 -8.19
CA LEU A 370 10.18 -12.01 -7.73
C LEU A 370 8.75 -11.89 -8.28
N GLU A 371 8.26 -12.96 -8.89
CA GLU A 371 6.86 -13.15 -9.25
C GLU A 371 6.31 -14.33 -8.45
N LEU A 372 5.26 -14.07 -7.65
CA LEU A 372 4.57 -15.12 -6.91
C LEU A 372 3.54 -15.80 -7.81
N SER A 373 3.46 -17.13 -7.73
CA SER A 373 2.49 -17.90 -8.51
C SER A 373 1.06 -17.44 -8.23
N PRO A 374 0.21 -17.25 -9.26
CA PRO A 374 -1.22 -17.02 -9.06
C PRO A 374 -1.88 -18.26 -8.45
N PHE A 375 -2.94 -18.06 -7.67
CA PHE A 375 -3.69 -19.14 -7.02
C PHE A 375 -5.18 -18.84 -7.08
N GLU A 376 -5.97 -19.89 -7.24
CA GLU A 376 -7.43 -19.85 -7.22
C GLU A 376 -7.92 -20.57 -5.95
N GLY A 377 -8.78 -19.92 -5.14
CA GLY A 377 -9.44 -20.53 -3.98
C GLY A 377 -9.41 -19.71 -2.69
N ARG A 378 -9.91 -20.30 -1.58
CA ARG A 378 -10.01 -19.68 -0.24
C ARG A 378 -8.69 -19.63 0.56
N TYR A 379 -7.55 -19.89 -0.07
CA TYR A 379 -6.25 -20.02 0.60
C TYR A 379 -5.44 -18.72 0.50
N HIS A 380 -4.69 -18.39 1.56
CA HIS A 380 -3.81 -17.22 1.60
C HIS A 380 -2.49 -17.47 0.84
N ARG A 381 -1.84 -16.39 0.36
CA ARG A 381 -0.50 -16.45 -0.26
C ARG A 381 0.55 -17.01 0.71
N PRO A 382 1.64 -17.60 0.16
CA PRO A 382 2.79 -17.98 0.97
C PRO A 382 3.33 -16.77 1.74
N PHE A 383 3.69 -16.99 3.00
CA PHE A 383 4.61 -16.16 3.74
C PHE A 383 5.95 -16.16 3.02
N VAL A 384 6.61 -15.02 2.87
CA VAL A 384 7.86 -14.90 2.14
C VAL A 384 8.91 -14.20 3.00
N ALA A 385 10.12 -14.73 3.04
CA ALA A 385 11.27 -14.06 3.62
C ALA A 385 12.40 -13.98 2.59
N ILE A 386 13.03 -12.82 2.46
CA ILE A 386 14.15 -12.59 1.55
C ILE A 386 15.30 -11.97 2.34
N TRP A 387 16.45 -12.63 2.33
CA TRP A 387 17.64 -12.17 3.03
C TRP A 387 18.91 -12.58 2.29
N VAL A 388 20.03 -11.99 2.71
CA VAL A 388 21.37 -12.25 2.19
C VAL A 388 22.19 -12.91 3.28
N GLU A 389 22.94 -13.95 2.92
CA GLU A 389 23.91 -14.63 3.78
C GLU A 389 25.33 -14.52 3.23
N ASP A 390 26.32 -14.54 4.13
CA ASP A 390 27.73 -14.65 3.77
C ASP A 390 28.12 -16.10 3.41
N GLN A 391 29.41 -16.32 3.13
CA GLN A 391 29.97 -17.64 2.79
C GLN A 391 29.87 -18.67 3.92
N ASN A 392 29.65 -18.21 5.16
CA ASN A 392 29.47 -19.06 6.34
C ASN A 392 27.99 -19.28 6.67
N HIS A 393 27.08 -18.87 5.77
CA HIS A 393 25.64 -18.91 5.97
C HIS A 393 25.14 -18.05 7.15
N GLN A 394 25.92 -17.03 7.53
CA GLN A 394 25.50 -16.06 8.52
C GLN A 394 24.64 -14.97 7.87
N PRO A 395 23.51 -14.58 8.48
CA PRO A 395 22.64 -13.53 7.93
C PRO A 395 23.38 -12.19 7.93
N VAL A 396 23.41 -11.56 6.75
CA VAL A 396 24.06 -10.27 6.51
C VAL A 396 23.03 -9.16 6.50
N ARG A 397 21.94 -9.37 5.76
CA ARG A 397 20.91 -8.35 5.52
C ARG A 397 19.55 -8.99 5.31
N ASN A 398 18.53 -8.51 6.03
CA ASN A 398 17.14 -8.83 5.72
C ASN A 398 16.60 -7.84 4.69
N LEU A 399 15.99 -8.33 3.63
CA LEU A 399 15.48 -7.53 2.53
C LEU A 399 13.96 -7.43 2.52
N ALA A 400 13.25 -8.51 2.85
CA ALA A 400 11.80 -8.51 2.99
C ALA A 400 11.31 -9.62 3.93
N LEU A 401 10.18 -9.38 4.59
CA LEU A 401 9.42 -10.39 5.33
C LEU A 401 7.92 -10.11 5.19
N TRP A 402 7.20 -11.02 4.53
CA TRP A 402 5.75 -10.96 4.29
C TRP A 402 5.08 -12.13 4.99
N TYR A 403 4.16 -11.88 5.93
CA TYR A 403 3.46 -12.94 6.65
C TYR A 403 2.08 -12.50 7.14
N ASN A 404 1.16 -13.46 7.33
CA ASN A 404 -0.24 -13.16 7.67
C ASN A 404 -0.56 -13.16 9.18
N LYS A 405 0.11 -13.99 9.98
CA LYS A 405 -0.09 -14.02 11.44
C LYS A 405 1.24 -14.37 12.10
N PRO A 406 1.62 -13.73 13.22
CA PRO A 406 2.87 -14.07 13.91
C PRO A 406 2.99 -15.56 14.29
N ARG A 407 1.86 -16.24 14.54
CA ARG A 407 1.81 -17.69 14.80
C ARG A 407 2.39 -18.55 13.67
N TRP A 408 2.46 -18.01 12.46
CA TRP A 408 2.95 -18.70 11.27
C TRP A 408 4.38 -18.30 10.88
N LEU A 409 4.99 -17.32 11.57
CA LEU A 409 6.42 -17.03 11.40
C LEU A 409 7.30 -18.29 11.56
N PRO A 410 7.01 -19.24 12.47
CA PRO A 410 7.75 -20.50 12.55
C PRO A 410 7.69 -21.37 11.29
N GLU A 411 6.73 -21.16 10.38
CA GLU A 411 6.68 -21.87 9.09
C GLU A 411 7.72 -21.35 8.09
N LEU A 412 8.20 -20.11 8.27
CA LEU A 412 9.44 -19.61 7.64
C LEU A 412 10.63 -20.13 8.44
N ARG A 413 10.82 -21.45 8.39
CA ARG A 413 11.74 -22.22 9.24
C ARG A 413 13.16 -21.69 9.20
N ALA A 414 13.67 -21.35 8.00
CA ALA A 414 15.04 -20.89 7.82
C ALA A 414 15.21 -19.47 8.36
N PHE A 415 14.30 -18.55 8.04
CA PHE A 415 14.32 -17.19 8.55
C PHE A 415 14.10 -17.12 10.08
N HIS A 416 13.12 -17.83 10.61
CA HIS A 416 12.76 -17.80 12.03
C HIS A 416 13.89 -18.34 12.93
N ALA A 417 14.65 -19.33 12.46
CA ALA A 417 15.81 -19.85 13.18
C ALA A 417 16.90 -18.80 13.45
N GLN A 418 16.96 -17.74 12.64
CA GLN A 418 17.98 -16.69 12.71
C GLN A 418 17.67 -15.57 13.72
N ARG A 419 16.47 -15.54 14.32
CA ARG A 419 16.03 -14.54 15.32
C ARG A 419 16.19 -13.08 14.87
N SER A 420 15.93 -12.82 13.60
CA SER A 420 15.98 -11.50 12.96
C SER A 420 14.87 -10.56 13.47
N ASP A 421 15.20 -9.29 13.77
CA ASP A 421 14.22 -8.24 14.04
C ASP A 421 13.43 -7.90 12.76
N VAL A 422 12.12 -7.72 12.89
CA VAL A 422 11.19 -7.45 11.78
C VAL A 422 10.99 -5.95 11.65
N ASP A 423 11.30 -5.37 10.48
CA ASP A 423 10.89 -4.00 10.17
C ASP A 423 9.36 -3.94 10.09
N ARG A 424 8.76 -3.08 10.92
CA ARG A 424 7.31 -2.93 11.04
C ARG A 424 6.79 -1.71 10.30
N SER A 425 7.64 -0.95 9.61
CA SER A 425 7.24 0.27 8.91
C SER A 425 6.27 0.00 7.77
N SER A 426 5.30 0.88 7.60
CA SER A 426 4.39 0.88 6.46
C SER A 426 4.97 1.72 5.32
N ILE A 427 4.77 1.31 4.07
CA ILE A 427 5.26 2.04 2.90
C ILE A 427 4.08 2.61 2.11
N THR A 428 4.16 3.89 1.74
CA THR A 428 3.25 4.53 0.77
C THR A 428 3.97 4.74 -0.57
N SER A 429 3.30 4.39 -1.68
CA SER A 429 3.79 4.55 -3.05
C SER A 429 2.63 4.53 -4.05
N ALA A 430 2.87 4.86 -5.33
CA ALA A 430 1.88 4.63 -6.38
C ALA A 430 1.49 3.14 -6.47
N THR A 431 0.21 2.87 -6.78
CA THR A 431 -0.37 1.52 -6.78
C THR A 431 0.30 0.58 -7.79
N ARG A 432 0.51 -0.67 -7.37
CA ARG A 432 1.22 -1.72 -8.14
C ARG A 432 0.26 -2.85 -8.50
N SER A 433 0.58 -3.58 -9.57
CA SER A 433 -0.12 -4.83 -9.90
C SER A 433 0.28 -5.93 -8.91
N PRO A 434 -0.66 -6.79 -8.48
CA PRO A 434 -0.40 -7.81 -7.47
C PRO A 434 0.49 -8.94 -8.03
N GLY A 435 1.45 -9.42 -7.23
CA GLY A 435 2.23 -10.63 -7.56
C GLY A 435 3.62 -10.42 -8.17
N THR A 436 4.05 -9.20 -8.48
CA THR A 436 5.40 -8.92 -8.97
C THR A 436 6.10 -7.91 -8.06
N TYR A 437 7.32 -8.23 -7.61
CA TYR A 437 8.09 -7.45 -6.63
C TYR A 437 9.54 -7.34 -7.08
N THR A 438 10.19 -6.22 -6.78
CA THR A 438 11.63 -6.02 -7.02
C THR A 438 12.29 -5.43 -5.78
N LEU A 439 13.20 -6.18 -5.15
CA LEU A 439 13.98 -5.73 -4.00
C LEU A 439 15.41 -5.36 -4.43
N ARG A 440 16.07 -4.43 -3.75
CA ARG A 440 17.48 -4.10 -3.95
C ARG A 440 18.31 -4.44 -2.73
N TRP A 441 19.52 -4.91 -2.96
CA TRP A 441 20.57 -4.92 -1.96
C TRP A 441 21.71 -3.99 -2.39
N ASP A 442 22.06 -3.06 -1.52
CA ASP A 442 23.08 -2.02 -1.73
C ASP A 442 24.44 -2.40 -1.15
N GLY A 443 24.65 -3.69 -0.85
CA GLY A 443 25.88 -4.19 -0.25
C GLY A 443 26.06 -3.83 1.20
N ARG A 444 25.00 -3.43 1.91
CA ARG A 444 25.08 -3.13 3.34
C ARG A 444 24.50 -4.24 4.19
N ASP A 445 25.05 -4.38 5.39
CA ASP A 445 24.52 -5.26 6.42
C ASP A 445 23.33 -4.62 7.17
N ASN A 446 22.77 -5.34 8.15
CA ASN A 446 21.69 -4.82 9.01
C ASN A 446 22.12 -3.60 9.85
N ALA A 447 23.42 -3.38 10.08
CA ALA A 447 23.96 -2.20 10.76
C ALA A 447 24.21 -1.01 9.81
N GLY A 448 23.91 -1.17 8.52
CA GLY A 448 24.07 -0.15 7.49
C GLY A 448 25.52 0.05 7.04
N GLN A 449 26.42 -0.88 7.34
CA GLN A 449 27.83 -0.83 6.92
C GLN A 449 28.02 -1.63 5.62
N TYR A 450 28.87 -1.13 4.73
CA TYR A 450 29.21 -1.85 3.51
C TYR A 450 29.97 -3.15 3.83
N VAL A 451 29.57 -4.22 3.14
CA VAL A 451 30.20 -5.53 3.25
C VAL A 451 31.36 -5.68 2.27
N LYS A 452 32.19 -6.71 2.47
CA LYS A 452 33.29 -7.02 1.54
C LYS A 452 32.73 -7.51 0.21
N GLN A 453 33.42 -7.24 -0.89
CA GLN A 453 33.11 -7.90 -2.16
C GLN A 453 33.43 -9.40 -2.06
N GLY A 454 32.63 -10.21 -2.76
CA GLY A 454 32.80 -11.66 -2.77
C GLY A 454 31.47 -12.40 -2.92
N LYS A 455 31.49 -13.68 -2.61
CA LYS A 455 30.32 -14.55 -2.72
C LYS A 455 29.33 -14.32 -1.58
N TYR A 456 28.07 -14.14 -1.94
CA TYR A 456 26.94 -14.08 -1.03
C TYR A 456 25.82 -14.98 -1.56
N THR A 457 25.01 -15.49 -0.64
CA THR A 457 23.83 -16.31 -0.97
C THR A 457 22.57 -15.48 -0.77
N ILE A 458 21.75 -15.39 -1.81
CA ILE A 458 20.43 -14.78 -1.74
C ILE A 458 19.45 -15.90 -1.41
N CYS A 459 18.72 -15.73 -0.32
CA CYS A 459 17.72 -16.66 0.14
C CYS A 459 16.32 -16.07 -0.12
N ILE A 460 15.47 -16.83 -0.81
CA ILE A 460 14.05 -16.52 -1.01
C ILE A 460 13.26 -17.71 -0.46
N GLU A 461 12.69 -17.54 0.72
CA GLU A 461 11.87 -18.53 1.40
C GLU A 461 10.40 -18.20 1.19
N ALA A 462 9.58 -19.21 0.90
CA ALA A 462 8.14 -19.09 0.75
C ALA A 462 7.44 -20.27 1.45
N ALA A 463 6.49 -20.01 2.35
CA ALA A 463 5.82 -21.06 3.14
C ALA A 463 4.32 -20.77 3.30
N ARG A 464 3.45 -21.78 3.32
CA ARG A 464 1.98 -21.59 3.46
C ARG A 464 1.42 -22.18 4.75
N GLU A 465 0.33 -21.57 5.25
CA GLU A 465 -0.54 -22.16 6.27
C GLU A 465 -1.10 -23.49 5.74
N HIS A 466 -0.63 -24.60 6.32
CA HIS A 466 -0.96 -25.96 5.89
C HIS A 466 -0.64 -26.27 4.41
N GLY A 467 0.30 -25.54 3.80
CA GLY A 467 0.66 -25.68 2.38
C GLY A 467 2.11 -26.09 2.17
N THR A 468 2.67 -25.69 1.02
CA THR A 468 4.05 -26.05 0.69
C THR A 468 5.06 -25.11 1.33
N TYR A 469 6.28 -25.61 1.48
CA TYR A 469 7.46 -24.87 1.92
C TYR A 469 8.47 -24.91 0.79
N GLN A 470 8.97 -23.75 0.39
CA GLN A 470 9.94 -23.57 -0.69
C GLN A 470 11.05 -22.67 -0.20
N LEU A 471 12.28 -22.99 -0.59
CA LEU A 471 13.45 -22.17 -0.28
C LEU A 471 14.38 -22.19 -1.49
N ILE A 472 14.56 -21.02 -2.10
CA ILE A 472 15.57 -20.80 -3.13
C ILE A 472 16.80 -20.22 -2.44
N ARG A 473 17.95 -20.87 -2.62
CA ARG A 473 19.27 -20.36 -2.21
C ARG A 473 20.11 -20.22 -3.45
N GLN A 474 20.42 -18.99 -3.84
CA GLN A 474 21.24 -18.72 -5.00
C GLN A 474 22.52 -17.99 -4.60
N GLU A 475 23.66 -18.63 -4.85
CA GLU A 475 24.97 -17.97 -4.71
C GLU A 475 25.26 -17.09 -5.92
N MET A 476 25.78 -15.89 -5.65
CA MET A 476 26.31 -14.97 -6.67
C MET A 476 27.61 -14.33 -6.16
N ASP A 477 28.55 -14.10 -7.07
CA ASP A 477 29.83 -13.46 -6.76
C ASP A 477 29.80 -11.96 -7.09
N PHE A 478 29.85 -11.15 -6.04
CA PHE A 478 29.76 -9.69 -6.11
C PHE A 478 31.16 -9.07 -6.19
N ASN A 479 31.86 -9.36 -7.28
CA ASN A 479 33.25 -8.92 -7.52
C ASN A 479 33.35 -7.60 -8.30
N GLY A 480 32.24 -6.87 -8.45
CA GLY A 480 32.14 -5.63 -9.20
C GLY A 480 31.97 -5.79 -10.72
N LYS A 481 31.72 -7.00 -11.23
CA LYS A 481 31.28 -7.18 -12.62
C LYS A 481 29.77 -7.37 -12.66
N PRO A 482 29.03 -6.60 -13.47
CA PRO A 482 27.59 -6.81 -13.62
C PRO A 482 27.26 -8.25 -14.02
N GLN A 483 26.23 -8.82 -13.42
CA GLN A 483 25.83 -10.20 -13.63
C GLN A 483 24.33 -10.35 -13.46
N GLN A 484 23.69 -11.04 -14.40
CA GLN A 484 22.28 -11.42 -14.30
C GLN A 484 22.15 -12.95 -14.18
N GLN A 485 21.23 -13.41 -13.33
CA GLN A 485 20.89 -14.82 -13.18
C GLN A 485 19.37 -14.96 -13.05
N ASN A 486 18.77 -15.77 -13.91
CA ASN A 486 17.38 -16.21 -13.74
C ASN A 486 17.36 -17.42 -12.81
N LEU A 487 16.45 -17.40 -11.85
CA LEU A 487 16.25 -18.48 -10.90
C LEU A 487 15.09 -19.35 -11.38
N ASN A 488 15.22 -20.66 -11.17
CA ASN A 488 14.13 -21.57 -11.46
C ASN A 488 12.98 -21.29 -10.48
N GLY A 489 11.79 -21.06 -11.05
CA GLY A 489 10.56 -20.98 -10.27
C GLY A 489 10.24 -22.29 -9.56
N ASN A 490 9.31 -22.22 -8.62
CA ASN A 490 8.74 -23.33 -7.89
C ASN A 490 7.23 -23.13 -7.72
N VAL A 491 6.60 -23.95 -6.89
CA VAL A 491 5.14 -23.92 -6.69
C VAL A 491 4.65 -22.56 -6.15
N GLU A 492 5.42 -21.91 -5.29
CA GLU A 492 5.06 -20.63 -4.66
C GLU A 492 5.61 -19.42 -5.44
N ILE A 493 6.70 -19.61 -6.18
CA ILE A 493 7.46 -18.56 -6.87
C ILE A 493 7.46 -18.87 -8.37
N ALA A 494 6.63 -18.18 -9.15
CA ALA A 494 6.54 -18.41 -10.60
C ALA A 494 7.85 -18.03 -11.31
N HIS A 495 8.44 -16.89 -10.92
CA HIS A 495 9.69 -16.41 -11.49
C HIS A 495 10.51 -15.70 -10.42
N ALA A 496 11.83 -15.84 -10.47
CA ALA A 496 12.72 -14.96 -9.74
C ALA A 496 14.00 -14.71 -10.54
N ALA A 497 14.59 -13.53 -10.39
CA ALA A 497 15.82 -13.16 -11.08
C ALA A 497 16.68 -12.25 -10.20
N LEU A 498 17.98 -12.41 -10.34
CA LEU A 498 19.02 -11.60 -9.71
C LEU A 498 19.70 -10.78 -10.80
N ASP A 499 19.81 -9.47 -10.61
CA ASP A 499 20.48 -8.56 -11.54
C ASP A 499 21.43 -7.65 -10.77
N TYR A 500 22.70 -8.03 -10.74
CA TYR A 500 23.77 -7.25 -10.16
C TYR A 500 24.30 -6.25 -11.17
N ARG A 501 24.21 -4.97 -10.83
CA ARG A 501 24.58 -3.83 -11.67
C ARG A 501 25.70 -3.02 -11.03
N GLN A 502 26.41 -2.31 -11.89
CA GLN A 502 27.30 -1.24 -11.47
C GLN A 502 26.89 0.04 -12.21
N THR A 503 26.32 0.99 -11.48
CA THR A 503 26.02 2.34 -12.00
C THR A 503 27.33 3.07 -12.24
N LYS A 504 27.43 3.83 -13.34
CA LYS A 504 28.64 4.59 -13.71
C LYS A 504 28.51 6.05 -13.31
#